data_AF-A0A1Q9AVR9-F1
#
_entry.id   AF-A0A1Q9AVR9-F1
#
_cell.length_a   1.000
_cell.length_b   1.000
_cell.length_c   1.000
_cell.angle_alpha   90.00
_cell.angle_beta   90.00
_cell.angle_gamma   90.00
#
_symmetry.space_group_name_H-M   'P 1'
#
loop_
_entity.id
_entity.type
_entity.pdbx_description
1 polymer ?
#
loop_
_entity_poly.entity_id
_entity_poly.type
_entity_poly.pdbx_seq_one_letter_code
_entity_poly.pdbx_strand_id
1 'polypeptide(L)'
;MRSVSAVSAQNDLDDLLDTVADGGEPVEIVGGRHSAVLVDKRDYDSLMETLHLLSSPANAERLLSAAADVSQGRNLIQAELRTTKE
;
A
#
# COMPACT_ATOMS: atom_id res chain seq x y z
N MET A 1 5.86 -2.46 -14.25
CA MET A 1 7.01 -2.91 -13.44
C MET A 1 8.26 -2.91 -14.29
N ARG A 2 9.24 -2.07 -13.94
CA ARG A 2 10.56 -1.99 -14.59
C ARG A 2 11.55 -2.89 -13.83
N SER A 3 12.52 -3.46 -14.54
CA SER A 3 13.60 -4.25 -13.92
C SER A 3 14.96 -3.59 -14.19
N VAL A 4 15.86 -3.62 -13.20
CA VAL A 4 17.24 -3.12 -13.27
C VAL A 4 18.21 -4.17 -12.71
N SER A 5 19.48 -4.15 -13.14
CA SER A 5 20.49 -5.03 -12.55
C SER A 5 20.87 -4.54 -11.15
N ALA A 6 21.30 -5.46 -10.27
CA ALA A 6 21.78 -5.11 -8.94
C ALA A 6 22.96 -4.12 -8.96
N VAL A 7 23.81 -4.19 -10.00
CA VAL A 7 24.93 -3.26 -10.18
C VAL A 7 24.43 -1.86 -10.53
N SER A 8 23.45 -1.74 -11.44
CA SER A 8 22.85 -0.43 -11.75
C SER A 8 22.12 0.15 -10.54
N ALA A 9 21.33 -0.68 -9.85
CA ALA A 9 20.58 -0.26 -8.67
C ALA A 9 21.50 0.24 -7.55
N GLN A 10 22.70 -0.32 -7.42
CA GLN A 10 23.68 0.14 -6.44
C GLN A 10 24.21 1.55 -6.76
N ASN A 11 24.42 1.87 -8.03
CA ASN A 11 24.91 3.18 -8.45
C ASN A 11 23.82 4.26 -8.41
N ASP A 12 22.57 3.86 -8.67
CA ASP A 12 21.44 4.76 -8.87
C ASP A 12 20.39 4.64 -7.74
N LEU A 13 20.80 4.22 -6.53
CA LEU A 13 19.85 3.85 -5.47
C LEU A 13 18.97 5.03 -5.01
N ASP A 14 19.55 6.21 -4.84
CA ASP A 14 18.83 7.39 -4.37
C ASP A 14 17.75 7.82 -5.38
N ASP A 15 18.09 7.86 -6.68
CA ASP A 15 17.13 8.15 -7.75
C ASP A 15 16.00 7.12 -7.81
N LEU A 16 16.31 5.84 -7.57
CA LEU A 16 15.31 4.78 -7.52
C LEU A 16 14.37 4.94 -6.33
N LEU A 17 14.89 5.36 -5.16
CA LEU A 17 14.10 5.64 -3.97
C LEU A 17 13.16 6.83 -4.20
N ASP A 18 13.68 7.93 -4.75
CA ASP A 18 12.87 9.10 -5.08
C ASP A 18 11.78 8.75 -6.10
N THR A 19 12.13 7.96 -7.12
CA THR A 19 11.17 7.50 -8.14
C THR A 19 10.01 6.74 -7.52
N VAL A 20 10.26 5.77 -6.63
CA VAL A 20 9.16 5.01 -6.00
C VAL A 20 8.39 5.85 -4.98
N ALA A 21 9.07 6.74 -4.25
CA ALA A 21 8.44 7.62 -3.27
C ALA A 21 7.49 8.65 -3.91
N ASP A 22 7.80 9.11 -5.13
CA ASP A 22 6.99 10.06 -5.90
C ASP A 22 5.83 9.41 -6.67
N GLY A 23 5.44 8.19 -6.26
CA GLY A 23 4.32 7.45 -6.87
C GLY A 23 4.71 6.69 -8.13
N GLY A 24 6.00 6.44 -8.35
CA GLY A 24 6.48 5.55 -9.38
C GLY A 24 6.10 4.08 -9.13
N GLU A 25 6.04 3.30 -10.20
CA GLU A 25 5.78 1.87 -10.10
C GLU A 25 6.89 1.11 -9.34
N PRO A 26 6.58 -0.02 -8.70
CA PRO A 26 7.58 -0.93 -8.15
C PRO A 26 8.68 -1.29 -9.17
N VAL A 27 9.91 -1.39 -8.67
CA VAL A 27 11.10 -1.72 -9.48
C VAL A 27 11.67 -3.06 -9.03
N GLU A 28 11.87 -3.98 -9.96
CA GLU A 28 12.58 -5.22 -9.71
C GLU A 28 14.10 -4.99 -9.83
N ILE A 29 14.86 -5.41 -8.82
CA ILE A 29 16.31 -5.43 -8.81
C ILE A 29 16.77 -6.88 -9.03
N VAL A 30 17.39 -7.14 -10.17
CA VAL A 30 17.84 -8.45 -10.61
C VAL A 30 19.30 -8.64 -10.25
N GLY A 31 19.57 -9.51 -9.26
CA GLY A 31 20.91 -9.95 -8.90
C GLY A 31 21.30 -11.25 -9.62
N GLY A 32 22.57 -11.64 -9.49
CA GLY A 32 23.07 -12.85 -10.15
C GLY A 32 22.51 -14.17 -9.61
N ARG A 33 21.97 -14.18 -8.38
CA ARG A 33 21.40 -15.37 -7.73
C ARG A 33 19.96 -15.17 -7.24
N HIS A 34 19.60 -13.94 -6.90
CA HIS A 34 18.32 -13.57 -6.30
C HIS A 34 17.89 -12.22 -6.86
N SER A 35 16.57 -12.03 -6.97
CA SER A 35 15.96 -10.74 -7.27
C SER A 35 15.22 -10.21 -6.04
N ALA A 36 15.07 -8.90 -5.97
CA ALA A 36 14.27 -8.20 -4.97
C ALA A 36 13.35 -7.19 -5.66
N VAL A 37 12.31 -6.72 -4.98
CA VAL A 37 11.45 -5.63 -5.46
C VAL A 37 11.59 -4.46 -4.51
N LEU A 38 11.90 -3.29 -5.07
CA LEU A 38 11.86 -2.01 -4.38
C LEU A 38 10.47 -1.40 -4.55
N VAL A 39 9.87 -1.01 -3.43
CA VAL A 39 8.57 -0.35 -3.32
C VAL A 39 8.68 0.81 -2.34
N ASP A 40 7.84 1.83 -2.49
CA ASP A 40 7.71 2.86 -1.46
C ASP A 40 7.31 2.22 -0.12
N LYS A 41 7.79 2.80 0.98
CA LYS A 41 7.50 2.30 2.32
C LYS A 41 6.01 2.42 2.65
N ARG A 42 5.36 3.51 2.25
CA ARG A 42 3.93 3.72 2.54
C ARG A 42 3.07 2.74 1.74
N ASP A 43 3.45 2.45 0.50
CA ASP A 43 2.78 1.45 -0.33
C ASP A 43 2.92 0.05 0.25
N TYR A 44 4.13 -0.32 0.71
CA TYR A 44 4.36 -1.59 1.39
C TYR A 44 3.51 -1.73 2.65
N ASP A 45 3.48 -0.71 3.51
CA ASP A 45 2.68 -0.72 4.74
C ASP A 45 1.19 -0.82 4.43
N SER A 46 0.71 -0.06 3.43
CA SER A 46 -0.69 -0.10 2.99
C SER A 46 -1.08 -1.47 2.46
N LEU A 47 -0.17 -2.14 1.72
CA LEU A 47 -0.38 -3.51 1.25
C LEU A 47 -0.43 -4.50 2.40
N MET A 48 0.47 -4.39 3.37
CA MET A 48 0.49 -5.26 4.55
C MET A 48 -0.75 -5.07 5.42
N GLU A 49 -1.20 -3.84 5.61
CA GLU A 49 -2.44 -3.53 6.32
C GLU A 49 -3.66 -4.09 5.58
N THR A 50 -3.72 -3.92 4.25
CA THR A 50 -4.80 -4.49 3.44
C THR A 50 -4.85 -6.01 3.57
N LEU A 51 -3.70 -6.69 3.46
CA LEU A 51 -3.62 -8.13 3.65
C LEU A 51 -4.06 -8.55 5.06
N HIS A 52 -3.68 -7.79 6.08
CA HIS A 52 -4.11 -8.02 7.46
C HIS A 52 -5.62 -7.84 7.63
N LEU A 53 -6.20 -6.77 7.10
CA LEU A 53 -7.65 -6.54 7.16
C LEU A 53 -8.43 -7.64 6.43
N LEU A 54 -7.89 -8.15 5.32
CA LEU A 54 -8.53 -9.18 4.51
C LEU A 54 -8.25 -10.62 4.99
N SER A 55 -7.35 -10.84 5.96
CA SER A 55 -6.97 -12.19 6.38
C SER A 55 -8.08 -12.95 7.13
N SER A 56 -9.09 -12.24 7.63
CA SER A 56 -10.29 -12.84 8.23
C SER A 56 -11.47 -12.70 7.25
N PRO A 57 -12.08 -13.80 6.77
CA PRO A 57 -13.20 -13.74 5.83
C PRO A 57 -14.35 -12.86 6.34
N ALA A 58 -14.71 -12.99 7.62
CA ALA A 58 -15.75 -12.16 8.23
C ALA A 58 -15.39 -10.67 8.26
N ASN A 59 -14.11 -10.33 8.47
CA ASN A 59 -13.67 -8.94 8.43
C ASN A 59 -13.62 -8.39 6.99
N ALA A 60 -13.19 -9.20 6.03
CA ALA A 60 -13.17 -8.86 4.62
C ALA A 60 -14.59 -8.55 4.10
N GLU A 61 -15.56 -9.44 4.38
CA GLU A 61 -16.97 -9.23 4.03
C GLU A 61 -17.51 -7.92 4.61
N ARG A 62 -17.26 -7.68 5.90
CA ARG A 62 -17.69 -6.45 6.58
C ARG A 62 -17.07 -5.19 5.95
N LEU A 63 -15.77 -5.23 5.64
CA LEU A 63 -15.06 -4.10 5.06
C LEU A 63 -15.56 -3.80 3.63
N LEU A 64 -15.71 -4.83 2.81
CA LEU A 64 -16.22 -4.69 1.44
C LEU A 64 -17.67 -4.19 1.41
N SER A 65 -18.52 -4.70 2.31
CA SER A 65 -19.91 -4.20 2.46
C SER A 65 -19.94 -2.73 2.88
N ALA A 66 -19.10 -2.34 3.85
CA ALA A 66 -19.02 -0.95 4.29
C ALA A 66 -18.53 -0.01 3.17
N ALA A 67 -17.54 -0.44 2.37
CA ALA A 67 -17.08 0.32 1.21
C ALA A 67 -18.18 0.49 0.16
N ALA A 68 -18.96 -0.56 -0.11
CA ALA A 68 -20.11 -0.49 -1.00
C ALA A 68 -21.20 0.47 -0.48
N ASP A 69 -21.50 0.42 0.81
CA ASP A 69 -22.47 1.29 1.45
C ASP A 69 -22.07 2.77 1.35
N VAL A 70 -20.80 3.10 1.60
CA VAL A 70 -20.25 4.45 1.43
C VAL A 70 -20.35 4.91 -0.02
N SER A 71 -19.90 4.09 -0.99
CA SER A 71 -19.93 4.48 -2.41
C SER A 71 -21.34 4.69 -2.96
N GLN A 72 -22.33 3.99 -2.40
CA GLN A 72 -23.73 4.09 -2.79
C GLN A 72 -24.54 5.06 -1.92
N GLY A 73 -23.94 5.66 -0.90
CA GLY A 73 -24.61 6.58 0.03
C GLY A 73 -25.70 5.91 0.87
N ARG A 74 -25.57 4.62 1.22
CA ARG A 74 -26.55 3.85 2.00
C ARG A 74 -25.98 3.49 3.36
N ASN A 75 -26.86 3.23 4.34
CA ASN A 75 -26.47 2.84 5.70
C ASN A 75 -25.48 3.81 6.39
N LEU A 76 -25.49 5.10 5.98
CA LEU A 76 -24.65 6.14 6.56
C LEU A 76 -25.38 6.85 7.69
N ILE A 77 -24.69 7.06 8.80
CA ILE A 77 -25.18 7.84 9.93
C ILE A 77 -24.26 9.05 10.08
N GLN A 78 -24.81 10.25 9.99
CA GLN A 78 -24.10 11.46 10.37
C GLN A 78 -24.29 11.68 11.87
N ALA A 79 -23.20 11.64 12.62
CA ALA A 79 -23.19 11.93 14.05
C ALA A 79 -22.13 12.96 14.35
N GLU A 80 -22.45 13.93 15.21
CA GLU A 80 -21.45 14.84 15.75
C GLU A 80 -20.56 14.06 16.73
N LEU A 81 -19.26 14.00 16.43
CA LEU A 81 -18.28 13.39 17.33
C LEU A 81 -18.17 14.27 18.57
N ARG A 82 -18.57 13.73 19.73
CA ARG A 82 -18.36 14.39 21.01
C ARG A 82 -16.85 14.46 21.27
N THR A 83 -16.28 15.65 21.11
CA THR A 83 -14.94 15.93 21.61
C THR A 83 -15.07 16.12 23.12
N THR A 84 -14.77 15.07 23.88
CA THR A 84 -14.66 15.21 25.33
C THR A 84 -13.45 16.10 25.61
N LYS A 85 -13.71 17.37 25.95
CA LYS A 85 -12.74 18.24 26.59
C LYS A 85 -12.76 17.88 28.08
N GLU A 86 -11.82 17.05 28.50
CA GLU A 86 -11.31 17.03 29.88
C GLU A 86 -9.80 17.14 29.85
#